data_AF-A0A328S3R1-F1
#
_entry.id   AF-A0A328S3R1-F1
#
_cell.length_a   1.000
_cell.length_b   1.000
_cell.length_c   1.000
_cell.angle_alpha   90.00
_cell.angle_beta   90.00
_cell.angle_gamma   90.00
#
_symmetry.space_group_name_H-M   'P 1'
#
loop_
_entity.id
_entity.type
_entity.pdbx_description
1 polymer ?
#
loop_
_entity_poly.entity_id
_entity_poly.type
_entity_poly.pdbx_seq_one_letter_code
_entity_poly.pdbx_strand_id
1 'polypeptide(L)'
;MFTETNYKEEMPVNLLRKIMQARKMFKDKGISKSGYNHFQKFSYYELKDIIPEAIEICIELDIATRFTYEYDHYALKIYDLENKEETEFCMPAQEIPKEGNMNNQLQNLGKVQTYIRRYLYMQFLDITENDVVDASNTKNDPAKKPRNKNLKYPVL
;
A
#
# COMPACT_ATOMS: atom_id res chain seq x y z
N MET A 1 12.37 -31.75 -35.25
CA MET A 1 11.09 -31.03 -35.32
C MET A 1 10.75 -30.64 -33.88
N PHE A 2 11.19 -29.46 -33.46
CA PHE A 2 10.90 -28.97 -32.10
C PHE A 2 9.58 -28.22 -32.16
N THR A 3 8.54 -28.79 -31.57
CA THR A 3 7.28 -28.07 -31.37
C THR A 3 7.46 -27.18 -30.15
N GLU A 4 7.73 -25.89 -30.39
CA GLU A 4 7.61 -24.87 -29.36
C GLU A 4 6.13 -24.70 -29.03
N THR A 5 5.66 -25.40 -28.01
CA THR A 5 4.35 -25.13 -27.43
C THR A 5 4.47 -23.83 -26.64
N ASN A 6 4.13 -22.71 -27.26
CA ASN A 6 3.95 -21.45 -26.57
C ASN A 6 2.72 -21.59 -25.64
N TYR A 7 2.95 -21.93 -24.37
CA TYR A 7 1.92 -21.84 -23.34
C TYR A 7 1.67 -20.37 -23.05
N LYS A 8 0.57 -19.83 -23.58
CA LYS A 8 0.07 -18.54 -23.14
C LYS A 8 -0.55 -18.75 -21.78
N GLU A 9 -0.02 -18.09 -20.76
CA GLU A 9 -0.58 -18.11 -19.42
C GLU A 9 -2.06 -17.70 -19.50
N GLU A 10 -2.95 -18.55 -19.00
CA GLU A 10 -4.38 -18.28 -19.05
C GLU A 10 -4.71 -17.12 -18.11
N MET A 11 -5.40 -16.10 -18.63
CA MET A 11 -5.81 -14.96 -17.84
C MET A 11 -6.83 -15.42 -16.77
N PRO A 12 -6.66 -15.02 -15.49
CA PRO A 12 -7.59 -15.41 -14.41
C PRO A 12 -8.87 -14.57 -14.48
N VAL A 13 -9.73 -14.87 -15.45
CA VAL A 13 -10.89 -14.03 -15.81
C VAL A 13 -11.90 -13.91 -14.66
N ASN A 14 -12.11 -14.95 -13.87
CA ASN A 14 -13.09 -14.91 -12.78
C ASN A 14 -12.60 -14.08 -11.61
N LEU A 15 -11.33 -14.26 -11.24
CA LEU A 15 -10.67 -13.48 -10.22
C LEU A 15 -10.60 -12.00 -10.64
N LEU A 16 -10.26 -11.69 -11.89
CA LEU A 16 -10.24 -10.31 -12.38
C LEU A 16 -11.63 -9.65 -12.32
N ARG A 17 -12.70 -10.41 -12.58
CA ARG A 17 -14.08 -9.93 -12.40
C ARG A 17 -14.40 -9.64 -10.94
N LYS A 18 -14.04 -10.55 -10.02
CA LYS A 18 -14.21 -10.37 -8.57
C LYS A 18 -13.39 -9.18 -8.05
N ILE A 19 -12.15 -8.99 -8.52
CA ILE A 19 -11.33 -7.81 -8.21
C ILE A 19 -12.04 -6.53 -8.64
N MET A 20 -12.64 -6.48 -9.83
CA MET A 20 -13.40 -5.30 -10.26
C MET A 20 -14.64 -5.02 -9.40
N GLN A 21 -15.32 -6.07 -8.93
CA GLN A 21 -16.41 -5.93 -7.97
C GLN A 21 -15.90 -5.39 -6.63
N ALA A 22 -14.80 -5.93 -6.11
CA ALA A 22 -14.18 -5.49 -4.87
C ALA A 22 -13.83 -3.99 -4.90
N ARG A 23 -13.23 -3.53 -6.00
CA ARG A 23 -12.91 -2.11 -6.24
C ARG A 23 -14.15 -1.23 -6.19
N LYS A 24 -15.23 -1.65 -6.86
CA LYS A 24 -16.51 -0.92 -6.84
C LYS A 24 -17.08 -0.86 -5.42
N MET A 25 -17.16 -1.99 -4.71
CA MET A 25 -17.71 -2.07 -3.36
C MET A 25 -16.93 -1.20 -2.38
N PHE A 26 -15.60 -1.20 -2.47
CA PHE A 26 -14.75 -0.35 -1.63
C PHE A 26 -14.99 1.13 -1.90
N LYS A 27 -15.05 1.53 -3.18
CA LYS A 27 -15.34 2.92 -3.59
C LYS A 27 -16.71 3.39 -3.10
N ASP A 28 -17.73 2.55 -3.22
CA ASP A 28 -19.11 2.87 -2.85
C ASP A 28 -19.28 3.07 -1.33
N LYS A 29 -18.39 2.53 -0.49
CA LYS A 29 -18.39 2.76 0.96
C LYS A 29 -18.01 4.18 1.37
N GLY A 30 -17.37 4.98 0.50
CA GLY A 30 -17.03 6.38 0.79
C GLY A 30 -16.10 6.57 1.99
N ILE A 31 -15.13 5.66 2.18
CA ILE A 31 -14.23 5.63 3.34
C ILE A 31 -13.41 6.92 3.42
N SER A 32 -13.35 7.51 4.60
CA SER A 32 -12.57 8.73 4.86
C SER A 32 -11.15 8.38 5.32
N LYS A 33 -10.18 9.19 4.90
CA LYS A 33 -8.78 9.08 5.29
C LYS A 33 -8.60 9.47 6.76
N SER A 34 -8.01 8.61 7.60
CA SER A 34 -7.74 8.94 9.00
C SER A 34 -6.33 9.52 9.24
N GLY A 35 -5.40 9.25 8.33
CA GLY A 35 -4.01 9.71 8.44
C GLY A 35 -3.84 11.15 7.99
N TYR A 36 -2.99 11.91 8.67
CA TYR A 36 -2.62 13.26 8.28
C TYR A 36 -1.12 13.50 8.40
N ASN A 37 -0.49 13.87 7.28
CA ASN A 37 0.91 14.25 7.26
C ASN A 37 1.03 15.75 7.56
N HIS A 38 1.46 16.10 8.77
CA HIS A 38 1.61 17.50 9.19
C HIS A 38 2.69 18.28 8.42
N PHE A 39 3.74 17.59 7.94
CA PHE A 39 4.84 18.22 7.20
C PHE A 39 4.41 18.65 5.80
N GLN A 40 3.73 17.75 5.09
CA GLN A 40 3.31 17.96 3.70
C GLN A 40 1.82 18.37 3.59
N LYS A 41 1.13 18.49 4.73
CA LYS A 41 -0.26 18.96 4.88
C LYS A 41 -1.28 18.24 3.99
N PHE A 42 -1.18 16.91 3.91
CA PHE A 42 -2.15 16.09 3.19
C PHE A 42 -2.67 14.92 4.04
N SER A 43 -3.91 14.52 3.78
CA SER A 43 -4.51 13.32 4.36
C SER A 43 -4.24 12.09 3.50
N TYR A 44 -3.98 10.96 4.14
CA TYR A 44 -3.69 9.67 3.50
C TYR A 44 -4.47 8.54 4.19
N TYR A 45 -4.72 7.45 3.47
CA TYR A 45 -5.35 6.27 4.06
C TYR A 45 -4.40 5.54 5.01
N GLU A 46 -4.87 5.14 6.18
CA GLU A 46 -4.16 4.21 7.04
C GLU A 46 -4.60 2.77 6.79
N LEU A 47 -3.81 1.78 7.23
CA LEU A 47 -4.20 0.37 7.08
C LEU A 47 -5.53 0.05 7.76
N LYS A 48 -5.84 0.72 8.87
CA LYS A 48 -7.12 0.56 9.58
C LYS A 48 -8.33 1.10 8.80
N ASP A 49 -8.10 2.00 7.85
CA ASP A 49 -9.16 2.52 6.98
C ASP A 49 -9.48 1.53 5.86
N ILE A 50 -8.45 0.79 5.40
CA ILE A 50 -8.55 -0.07 4.22
C ILE A 50 -8.85 -1.53 4.60
N ILE A 51 -8.04 -2.12 5.49
CA ILE A 51 -8.02 -3.57 5.72
C ILE A 51 -9.35 -4.11 6.26
N PRO A 52 -10.00 -3.51 7.27
CA PRO A 52 -11.27 -4.04 7.78
C PRO A 52 -12.33 -4.12 6.69
N GLU A 53 -12.47 -3.06 5.89
CA GLU A 53 -13.44 -3.01 4.80
C GLU A 53 -13.07 -3.96 3.66
N ALA A 54 -11.78 -4.09 3.36
CA ALA A 54 -11.29 -5.06 2.37
C ALA A 54 -11.59 -6.50 2.78
N ILE A 55 -11.48 -6.86 4.07
CA ILE A 55 -11.80 -8.20 4.59
C ILE A 55 -13.26 -8.54 4.36
N GLU A 56 -14.18 -7.65 4.73
CA GLU A 56 -15.62 -7.87 4.54
C GLU A 56 -15.96 -8.08 3.05
N ILE A 57 -15.40 -7.24 2.18
CA ILE A 57 -15.56 -7.37 0.72
C ILE A 57 -14.99 -8.70 0.21
N CYS A 58 -13.82 -9.10 0.70
CA CYS A 58 -13.17 -10.34 0.28
C CYS A 58 -14.00 -11.58 0.68
N ILE A 59 -14.58 -11.57 1.88
CA ILE A 59 -15.48 -12.63 2.36
C ILE A 59 -16.73 -12.69 1.47
N GLU A 60 -17.34 -11.54 1.15
CA GLU A 60 -18.55 -11.49 0.32
C GLU A 60 -18.32 -12.03 -1.11
N LEU A 61 -17.13 -11.84 -1.67
CA LEU A 61 -16.78 -12.26 -3.03
C LEU A 61 -16.11 -13.64 -3.10
N ASP A 62 -15.96 -14.32 -1.96
CA ASP A 62 -15.21 -15.57 -1.81
C ASP A 62 -13.79 -15.49 -2.41
N ILE A 63 -13.08 -14.42 -2.03
CA ILE A 63 -11.66 -14.22 -2.34
C ILE A 63 -10.86 -14.11 -1.04
N ALA A 64 -9.59 -14.53 -1.07
CA ALA A 64 -8.67 -14.37 0.05
C ALA A 64 -7.48 -13.49 -0.35
N THR A 65 -6.94 -12.75 0.62
CA THR A 65 -5.70 -11.97 0.44
C THR A 65 -4.61 -12.43 1.39
N ARG A 66 -3.36 -12.51 0.91
CA ARG A 66 -2.19 -12.86 1.73
C ARG A 66 -1.03 -11.92 1.44
N PHE A 67 -0.67 -11.11 2.43
CA PHE A 67 0.54 -10.31 2.37
C PHE A 67 1.77 -11.20 2.64
N THR A 68 2.76 -11.15 1.76
CA THR A 68 4.01 -11.90 1.87
C THR A 68 5.21 -10.99 1.62
N TYR A 69 6.35 -11.40 2.15
CA TYR A 69 7.65 -10.79 1.89
C TYR A 69 8.63 -11.89 1.54
N GLU A 70 9.24 -11.77 0.37
CA GLU A 70 10.35 -12.60 -0.09
C GLU A 70 11.61 -11.72 -0.18
N TYR A 71 12.79 -12.31 -0.44
CA TYR A 71 14.06 -11.59 -0.30
C TYR A 71 14.15 -10.32 -1.17
N ASP A 72 13.52 -10.33 -2.34
CA ASP A 72 13.60 -9.29 -3.37
C ASP A 72 12.33 -8.43 -3.50
N HIS A 73 11.18 -8.88 -2.99
CA HIS A 73 9.93 -8.15 -3.14
C HIS A 73 8.91 -8.44 -2.03
N TYR A 74 7.96 -7.52 -1.89
CA TYR A 74 6.74 -7.67 -1.12
C TYR A 74 5.58 -7.95 -2.07
N ALA A 75 4.69 -8.87 -1.69
CA ALA A 75 3.53 -9.21 -2.50
C ALA A 75 2.24 -9.22 -1.68
N LEU A 76 1.13 -8.89 -2.33
CA LEU A 76 -0.22 -9.17 -1.87
C LEU A 76 -0.84 -10.15 -2.86
N LYS A 77 -0.87 -11.42 -2.47
CA LYS A 77 -1.46 -12.51 -3.25
C LYS A 77 -2.97 -12.50 -3.05
N ILE A 78 -3.71 -12.66 -4.14
CA ILE A 78 -5.17 -12.70 -4.18
C ILE A 78 -5.59 -14.06 -4.75
N TYR A 79 -6.51 -14.73 -4.05
CA TYR A 79 -6.96 -16.07 -4.40
C TYR A 79 -8.47 -16.07 -4.62
N ASP A 80 -8.94 -16.62 -5.74
CA ASP A 80 -10.34 -17.01 -5.93
C ASP A 80 -10.54 -18.39 -5.32
N LEU A 81 -11.33 -18.47 -4.24
CA LEU A 81 -11.50 -19.70 -3.48
C LEU A 81 -12.38 -20.72 -4.19
N GLU A 82 -13.19 -20.29 -5.16
CA GLU A 82 -14.06 -21.16 -5.97
C GLU A 82 -13.31 -21.67 -7.20
N ASN A 83 -12.79 -20.75 -8.01
CA ASN A 83 -12.22 -21.08 -9.33
C ASN A 83 -10.75 -21.49 -9.27
N LYS A 84 -10.12 -21.41 -8.10
CA LYS A 84 -8.68 -21.71 -7.88
C LYS A 84 -7.76 -20.88 -8.77
N GLU A 85 -8.20 -19.67 -9.12
CA GLU A 85 -7.40 -18.67 -9.80
C GLU A 85 -6.61 -17.85 -8.78
N GLU A 86 -5.42 -17.39 -9.17
CA GLU A 86 -4.59 -16.53 -8.35
C GLU A 86 -3.97 -15.39 -9.15
N THR A 87 -3.67 -14.29 -8.46
CA THR A 87 -2.87 -13.19 -8.98
C THR A 87 -2.12 -12.52 -7.84
N GLU A 88 -1.18 -11.65 -8.14
CA GLU A 88 -0.44 -10.90 -7.13
C GLU A 88 -0.16 -9.46 -7.55
N PHE A 89 -0.12 -8.60 -6.55
CA PHE A 89 0.40 -7.24 -6.66
C PHE A 89 1.73 -7.20 -5.92
N CYS A 90 2.76 -6.64 -6.54
CA CYS A 90 4.12 -6.69 -6.01
C CYS A 90 4.76 -5.29 -5.93
N MET A 91 5.60 -5.11 -4.92
CA MET A 91 6.49 -3.95 -4.79
C MET A 91 7.91 -4.42 -4.51
N PRO A 92 8.93 -3.80 -5.11
CA PRO A 92 10.32 -4.17 -4.87
C PRO A 92 10.69 -3.94 -3.41
N ALA A 93 11.51 -4.83 -2.85
CA ALA A 93 12.12 -4.58 -1.56
C ALA A 93 13.15 -3.44 -1.69
N GLN A 94 13.21 -2.57 -0.68
CA GLN A 94 14.28 -1.58 -0.56
C GLN A 94 15.22 -1.99 0.56
N GLU A 95 16.52 -1.74 0.38
CA GLU A 95 17.49 -1.89 1.44
C GLU A 95 17.15 -0.95 2.59
N ILE A 96 17.01 -1.53 3.79
CA ILE A 96 16.72 -0.76 5.00
C ILE A 96 18.07 -0.41 5.65
N PRO A 97 18.34 0.88 5.91
CA PRO A 97 19.55 1.29 6.61
C PRO A 97 19.69 0.56 7.96
N LYS A 98 20.82 -0.12 8.16
CA LYS A 98 21.13 -0.88 9.39
C LYS A 98 21.71 0.03 10.48
N GLU A 99 21.18 1.24 10.60
CA GLU A 99 21.64 2.23 11.57
C GLU A 99 20.97 2.04 12.93
N GLY A 100 21.72 2.29 14.01
CA GLY A 100 21.23 2.17 15.38
C GLY A 100 21.21 0.74 15.92
N ASN A 101 20.62 0.58 17.11
CA ASN A 101 20.50 -0.71 17.80
C ASN A 101 19.44 -1.63 17.13
N MET A 102 19.35 -2.89 17.58
CA MET A 102 18.41 -3.88 17.03
C MET A 102 16.94 -3.46 17.14
N ASN A 103 16.55 -2.75 18.20
CA ASN A 103 15.18 -2.27 18.36
C ASN A 103 14.85 -1.20 17.31
N ASN A 104 15.79 -0.27 17.07
CA ASN A 104 15.64 0.77 16.04
C ASN A 104 15.51 0.13 14.65
N GLN A 105 16.34 -0.87 14.35
CA GLN A 105 16.29 -1.58 13.07
C GLN A 105 14.95 -2.30 12.87
N LEU A 106 14.45 -3.01 13.89
CA LEU A 106 13.16 -3.69 13.83
C LEU A 106 11.98 -2.73 13.67
N GLN A 107 12.01 -1.59 14.37
CA GLN A 107 10.99 -0.54 14.20
C GLN A 107 11.00 0.05 12.79
N ASN A 108 12.18 0.29 12.22
CA ASN A 108 12.30 0.78 10.84
C ASN A 108 11.75 -0.23 9.83
N LEU A 109 12.05 -1.52 10.01
CA LEU A 109 11.45 -2.59 9.20
C LEU A 109 9.93 -2.61 9.33
N GLY A 110 9.38 -2.53 10.54
CA GLY A 110 7.94 -2.48 10.75
C GLY A 110 7.26 -1.29 10.05
N LYS A 111 7.90 -0.12 10.05
CA LYS A 111 7.42 1.07 9.31
C LYS A 111 7.41 0.82 7.80
N VAL A 112 8.49 0.27 7.25
CA VAL A 112 8.61 -0.05 5.82
C VAL A 112 7.54 -1.08 5.41
N GLN A 113 7.37 -2.15 6.17
CA GLN A 113 6.34 -3.16 5.93
C GLN A 113 4.93 -2.58 5.98
N THR A 114 4.63 -1.74 6.98
CA THR A 114 3.33 -1.07 7.11
C THR A 114 3.05 -0.16 5.92
N TYR A 115 4.08 0.54 5.44
CA TYR A 115 3.98 1.42 4.28
C TYR A 115 3.70 0.61 3.01
N ILE A 116 4.54 -0.39 2.70
CA ILE A 116 4.39 -1.21 1.50
C ILE A 116 3.07 -1.99 1.49
N ARG A 117 2.68 -2.59 2.61
CA ARG A 117 1.39 -3.29 2.72
C ARG A 117 0.22 -2.37 2.34
N ARG A 118 0.26 -1.11 2.73
CA ARG A 118 -0.78 -0.13 2.39
C ARG A 118 -0.84 0.11 0.88
N TYR A 119 0.31 0.35 0.24
CA TYR A 119 0.38 0.55 -1.21
C TYR A 119 -0.11 -0.67 -1.99
N LEU A 120 0.21 -1.88 -1.53
CA LEU A 120 -0.29 -3.11 -2.16
C LEU A 120 -1.81 -3.24 -2.07
N TYR A 121 -2.41 -2.93 -0.91
CA TYR A 121 -3.87 -2.88 -0.78
C TYR A 121 -4.49 -1.76 -1.63
N MET A 122 -3.82 -0.60 -1.74
CA MET A 122 -4.27 0.47 -2.63
C MET A 122 -4.23 0.05 -4.10
N GLN A 123 -3.21 -0.71 -4.53
CA GLN A 123 -3.12 -1.23 -5.89
C GLN A 123 -4.19 -2.30 -6.17
N PHE A 124 -4.44 -3.20 -5.22
CA PHE A 124 -5.52 -4.18 -5.29
C PHE A 124 -6.89 -3.51 -5.46
N LEU A 125 -7.21 -2.55 -4.58
CA LEU A 125 -8.50 -1.86 -4.53
C LEU A 125 -8.60 -0.65 -5.45
N ASP A 126 -7.57 -0.38 -6.25
CA ASP A 126 -7.47 0.76 -7.18
C ASP A 126 -7.78 2.11 -6.49
N ILE A 127 -7.25 2.27 -5.27
CA ILE A 127 -7.37 3.49 -4.49
C ILE A 127 -6.42 4.53 -5.07
N THR A 128 -6.98 5.46 -5.81
CA THR A 128 -6.25 6.63 -6.31
C THR A 128 -6.18 7.71 -5.23
N GLU A 129 -4.99 8.23 -4.95
CA GLU A 129 -4.87 9.51 -4.26
C GLU A 129 -5.01 10.64 -5.28
N ASN A 130 -5.35 11.86 -4.83
CA ASN A 130 -5.18 13.01 -5.70
C ASN A 130 -3.71 13.07 -6.08
N ASP A 131 -3.38 13.30 -7.35
CA ASP A 131 -2.02 13.52 -7.83
C ASP A 131 -1.42 14.74 -7.12
N VAL A 132 -0.85 14.56 -5.94
CA VAL A 132 -0.03 15.57 -5.29
C VAL A 132 1.37 15.38 -5.84
N VAL A 133 1.58 15.80 -7.08
CA VAL A 133 2.93 16.05 -7.59
C VAL A 133 3.42 17.34 -6.93
N ASP A 134 3.79 17.25 -5.65
CA ASP A 134 4.52 18.33 -5.00
C ASP A 134 5.99 18.25 -5.45
N ALA A 135 6.23 18.80 -6.65
CA ALA A 135 7.56 19.19 -7.08
C ALA A 135 8.04 20.35 -6.21
N SER A 136 8.44 20.09 -4.97
CA SER A 136 9.10 21.09 -4.13
C SER A 136 10.20 20.48 -3.25
N ASN A 137 11.21 19.92 -3.93
CA ASN A 137 12.55 19.77 -3.35
C ASN A 137 13.64 20.41 -4.23
N THR A 138 13.31 21.45 -4.99
CA THR A 138 14.32 22.46 -5.37
C THR A 138 14.52 23.40 -4.18
N LYS A 139 15.28 22.93 -3.18
CA LYS A 139 15.93 23.81 -2.22
C LYS A 139 16.93 24.68 -2.97
N ASN A 140 16.50 25.88 -3.36
CA ASN A 140 17.33 27.05 -3.55
C ASN A 140 16.45 28.29 -3.51
N ASP A 141 16.08 28.73 -2.31
CA ASP A 141 15.97 30.17 -2.08
C ASP A 141 16.30 30.48 -0.60
N PRO A 142 17.38 31.24 -0.32
CA PRO A 142 17.70 31.66 1.02
C PRO A 142 16.80 32.83 1.45
N ALA A 143 16.64 32.95 2.76
CA ALA A 143 16.05 34.09 3.47
C ALA A 143 14.52 34.16 3.54
N LYS A 144 14.00 33.65 4.67
CA LYS A 144 13.26 34.48 5.64
C LYS A 144 13.24 33.83 7.03
N LYS A 145 13.97 34.43 7.97
CA LYS A 145 13.77 34.34 9.42
C LYS A 145 13.38 35.75 9.92
N PRO A 146 12.77 35.92 11.11
CA PRO A 146 12.02 34.97 11.93
C PRO A 146 10.69 35.57 12.45
N ARG A 147 9.79 34.76 13.02
CA ARG A 147 8.96 35.22 14.14
C ARG A 147 8.92 34.17 15.25
N ASN A 148 9.52 34.59 16.35
CA ASN A 148 9.69 33.86 17.60
C ASN A 148 8.44 34.05 18.46
N LYS A 149 7.78 32.97 18.87
CA LYS A 149 7.07 32.89 20.17
C LYS A 149 7.19 31.46 20.71
N ASN A 150 7.92 31.37 21.82
CA ASN A 150 8.14 30.23 22.72
C ASN A 150 6.86 29.40 22.95
N LEU A 151 6.85 28.08 22.70
CA LEU A 151 7.43 26.95 23.45
C LEU A 151 6.50 26.40 24.55
N LYS A 152 6.08 25.13 24.39
CA LYS A 152 6.20 24.01 25.36
C LYS A 152 5.44 22.79 24.83
N TYR A 153 6.16 21.74 24.41
CA TYR A 153 5.58 20.40 24.28
C TYR A 153 6.09 19.54 25.45
N PRO A 154 5.22 18.78 26.13
CA PRO A 154 5.65 17.74 27.04
C PRO A 154 6.18 16.54 26.23
N VAL A 155 7.32 16.05 26.70
CA VAL A 155 7.88 14.74 26.41
C VAL A 155 6.94 13.70 27.02
N LEU A 156 6.60 12.65 26.27
CA LEU A 156 6.53 11.25 26.70
C LEU A 156 6.41 10.36 25.46
#